data_AF-N2B435-F1
#
_entry.id   AF-N2B435-F1
#
_cell.length_a   1.000
_cell.length_b   1.000
_cell.length_c   1.000
_cell.angle_alpha   90.00
_cell.angle_beta   90.00
_cell.angle_gamma   90.00
#
_symmetry.space_group_name_H-M   'P 1'
#
loop_
_entity.id
_entity.type
_entity.pdbx_description
1 polymer ?
#
loop_
_entity_poly.entity_id
_entity_poly.type
_entity_poly.pdbx_seq_one_letter_code
_entity_poly.pdbx_strand_id
1 'polypeptide(L)'
;MPAVYAIDLIAKRDKKIKMDRSIIKGWNVHYQTLEEVEEAARAKKRKEEEEARKAKQHQDEQSDADDDEEHRREAYNAKTGSYSGNYGQKPVRDEDQKQQIHAILNEKPEPFEYAMQTLQAQDS
;
A
#
# COMPACT_ATOMS: atom_id res chain seq x y z
N MET A 1 -63.54 -49.01 34.09
CA MET A 1 -62.06 -49.04 34.05
C MET A 1 -61.61 -48.12 32.91
N PRO A 2 -61.23 -46.85 33.17
CA PRO A 2 -60.77 -45.97 32.10
C PRO A 2 -59.39 -46.41 31.63
N ALA A 3 -59.25 -46.68 30.33
CA ALA A 3 -58.00 -47.03 29.70
C ALA A 3 -57.00 -45.90 29.92
N VAL A 4 -55.92 -46.21 30.63
CA VAL A 4 -54.74 -45.35 30.73
C VAL A 4 -54.35 -45.01 29.28
N TYR A 5 -54.36 -43.74 28.92
CA TYR A 5 -53.75 -43.26 27.68
C TYR A 5 -52.26 -43.61 27.76
N ALA A 6 -51.97 -44.85 27.35
CA ALA A 6 -50.64 -45.41 27.30
C ALA A 6 -49.89 -44.56 26.28
N ILE A 7 -49.06 -43.66 26.80
CA ILE A 7 -48.06 -42.92 26.06
C ILE A 7 -47.54 -43.80 24.94
N ASP A 8 -47.79 -43.41 23.69
CA ASP A 8 -47.36 -44.19 22.53
C ASP A 8 -45.83 -44.21 22.47
N LEU A 9 -45.28 -45.36 22.88
CA LEU A 9 -43.84 -45.59 22.96
C LEU A 9 -43.21 -45.63 21.56
N ILE A 10 -43.98 -45.99 20.54
CA ILE A 10 -43.54 -45.98 19.14
C ILE A 10 -43.35 -44.54 18.69
N ALA A 11 -44.34 -43.68 18.91
CA ALA A 11 -44.24 -42.25 18.58
C ALA A 11 -43.08 -41.55 19.31
N LYS A 12 -42.79 -41.93 20.56
CA LYS A 12 -41.62 -41.42 21.31
C LYS A 12 -40.29 -41.84 20.68
N ARG A 13 -40.18 -43.11 20.31
CA ARG A 13 -38.99 -43.66 19.64
C ARG A 13 -38.75 -42.97 18.30
N ASP A 14 -39.80 -42.80 17.50
CA ASP A 14 -39.68 -42.22 16.16
C ASP A 14 -39.31 -40.74 16.22
N LYS A 15 -39.86 -39.98 17.17
CA LYS A 15 -39.44 -38.59 17.42
C LYS A 15 -37.96 -38.49 17.80
N LYS A 16 -37.48 -39.39 18.68
CA LYS A 16 -36.08 -39.43 19.08
C LYS A 16 -35.16 -39.73 17.90
N ILE A 17 -35.46 -40.78 17.11
CA ILE A 17 -34.69 -41.14 15.93
C ILE A 17 -34.69 -40.00 14.89
N LYS A 18 -35.83 -39.33 14.69
CA LYS A 18 -35.94 -38.19 13.79
C LYS A 18 -35.03 -37.03 14.23
N MET A 19 -34.97 -36.73 15.52
CA MET A 19 -34.08 -35.69 16.05
C MET A 19 -32.61 -36.10 15.98
N ASP A 20 -32.29 -37.37 16.29
CA ASP A 20 -30.93 -37.90 16.24
C ASP A 20 -30.37 -37.87 14.81
N ARG A 21 -31.22 -38.20 13.82
CA ARG A 21 -30.88 -38.19 12.39
C ARG A 21 -31.03 -36.82 11.70
N SER A 22 -31.60 -35.82 12.37
CA SER A 22 -31.68 -34.47 11.80
C SER A 22 -30.29 -33.86 11.70
N ILE A 23 -29.93 -33.41 10.49
CA ILE A 23 -28.71 -32.63 10.23
C ILE A 23 -28.83 -31.26 10.91
N ILE A 24 -30.00 -30.65 10.85
CA ILE A 24 -30.31 -29.39 11.51
C ILE A 24 -30.69 -29.70 12.95
N LYS A 25 -29.79 -29.45 13.88
CA LYS A 25 -30.08 -29.57 15.31
C LYS A 25 -30.72 -28.26 15.77
N GLY A 26 -31.85 -28.35 16.48
CA GLY A 26 -32.58 -27.16 16.96
C GLY A 26 -31.76 -26.26 17.88
N TRP A 27 -30.72 -26.78 18.53
CA TRP A 27 -29.76 -26.00 19.31
C TRP A 27 -28.73 -25.24 18.45
N ASN A 28 -28.61 -25.59 17.17
CA ASN A 28 -27.65 -25.02 16.22
C ASN A 28 -28.33 -24.01 15.27
N VAL A 29 -29.57 -23.63 15.55
CA VAL A 29 -30.32 -22.59 14.83
C VAL A 29 -30.41 -21.38 15.74
N HIS A 30 -29.73 -20.30 15.37
CA HIS A 30 -29.88 -18.99 16.00
C HIS A 30 -30.82 -18.15 15.13
N TYR A 31 -31.93 -17.69 15.71
CA TYR A 31 -32.81 -16.73 15.04
C TYR A 31 -32.23 -15.35 15.23
N GLN A 32 -31.73 -14.75 14.14
CA GLN A 32 -31.17 -13.41 14.18
C GLN A 32 -32.27 -12.38 14.42
N THR A 33 -32.01 -11.43 15.31
CA THR A 33 -32.88 -10.27 15.50
C THR A 33 -32.64 -9.25 14.38
N LEU A 34 -33.61 -8.35 14.14
CA LEU A 34 -33.45 -7.31 13.11
C LEU A 34 -32.23 -6.41 13.37
N GLU A 35 -31.93 -6.12 14.64
CA GLU A 35 -30.77 -5.34 15.04
C GLU A 35 -29.45 -6.04 14.71
N GLU A 36 -29.35 -7.36 14.94
CA GLU A 36 -28.17 -8.17 14.61
C GLU A 36 -27.91 -8.19 13.09
N VAL A 37 -28.98 -8.26 12.29
CA VAL A 37 -28.89 -8.22 10.82
C VAL A 37 -28.38 -6.86 10.34
N GLU A 38 -28.88 -5.76 10.91
CA GLU A 38 -28.40 -4.42 10.57
C GLU A 38 -26.94 -4.17 10.99
N GLU A 39 -26.54 -4.68 12.15
CA GLU A 39 -25.15 -4.59 12.61
C GLU A 39 -24.22 -5.40 11.71
N ALA A 40 -24.62 -6.61 11.32
CA ALA A 40 -23.87 -7.43 10.38
C ALA A 40 -23.73 -6.75 9.00
N ALA A 41 -24.80 -6.10 8.51
CA ALA A 41 -24.75 -5.33 7.27
C ALA A 41 -23.80 -4.13 7.36
N ARG A 42 -23.82 -3.39 8.48
CA ARG A 42 -22.88 -2.30 8.74
C ARG A 42 -21.44 -2.77 8.81
N ALA A 43 -21.19 -3.89 9.49
CA ALA A 43 -19.86 -4.50 9.59
C ALA A 43 -19.35 -4.95 8.22
N LYS A 44 -20.21 -5.54 7.38
CA LYS A 44 -19.87 -5.94 6.01
C LYS A 44 -19.49 -4.73 5.15
N LYS A 45 -20.28 -3.65 5.21
CA LYS A 45 -20.01 -2.41 4.48
C LYS A 45 -18.66 -1.78 4.88
N ARG A 46 -18.33 -1.78 6.17
CA ARG A 46 -17.03 -1.29 6.67
C ARG A 46 -15.87 -2.13 6.15
N LYS A 47 -16.00 -3.46 6.14
CA LYS A 47 -14.95 -4.35 5.60
C LYS A 47 -14.72 -4.11 4.12
N GLU A 48 -15.78 -3.94 3.34
CA GLU A 48 -15.69 -3.67 1.90
C GLU A 48 -15.02 -2.32 1.61
N GLU A 49 -15.33 -1.28 2.41
CA GLU A 49 -14.68 0.02 2.30
C GLU A 49 -13.20 -0.03 2.68
N GLU A 50 -12.85 -0.77 3.73
CA GLU A 50 -11.45 -0.96 4.15
C GLU A 50 -10.65 -1.74 3.10
N GLU A 51 -11.24 -2.80 2.52
CA GLU A 51 -10.62 -3.59 1.45
C GLU A 51 -10.43 -2.76 0.17
N ALA A 52 -11.41 -1.95 -0.20
CA ALA A 52 -11.28 -1.01 -1.32
C ALA A 52 -10.19 0.04 -1.09
N ARG A 53 -10.05 0.55 0.16
CA ARG A 53 -8.97 1.48 0.50
C ARG A 53 -7.60 0.82 0.44
N LYS A 54 -7.49 -0.42 0.91
CA LYS A 54 -6.24 -1.20 0.85
C LYS A 54 -5.84 -1.53 -0.60
N ALA A 55 -6.81 -1.85 -1.45
CA ALA A 55 -6.56 -2.12 -2.87
C ALA A 55 -6.06 -0.86 -3.60
N LYS A 56 -6.61 0.32 -3.30
CA LYS A 56 -6.11 1.59 -3.85
C LYS A 56 -4.69 1.91 -3.39
N GLN A 57 -4.42 1.77 -2.08
CA GLN A 57 -3.06 1.97 -1.56
C GLN A 57 -2.03 1.04 -2.22
N HIS A 58 -2.37 -0.23 -2.42
CA HIS A 58 -1.50 -1.16 -3.13
C HIS A 58 -1.30 -0.81 -4.60
N GLN A 59 -2.32 -0.29 -5.30
CA GLN A 59 -2.16 0.18 -6.67
C GLN A 59 -1.25 1.40 -6.77
N ASP A 60 -1.47 2.39 -5.91
CA ASP A 60 -0.69 3.63 -5.90
C ASP A 60 0.80 3.35 -5.56
N GLU A 61 1.07 2.53 -4.54
CA GLU A 61 2.43 2.12 -4.16
C GLU A 61 3.13 1.31 -5.27
N GLN A 62 2.37 0.52 -6.03
CA GLN A 62 2.92 -0.33 -7.08
C GLN A 62 3.17 0.47 -8.37
N SER A 63 2.36 1.49 -8.69
CA SER A 63 2.62 2.40 -9.80
C SER A 63 3.81 3.32 -9.55
N ASP A 64 3.96 3.86 -8.33
CA ASP A 64 5.10 4.73 -8.00
C ASP A 64 6.43 3.95 -8.03
N ALA A 65 6.41 2.67 -7.67
CA ALA A 65 7.60 1.82 -7.70
C ALA A 65 8.02 1.41 -9.13
N ASP A 66 7.07 1.16 -10.02
CA ASP A 66 7.35 0.77 -11.42
C ASP A 66 7.92 1.96 -12.22
N ASP A 67 7.37 3.16 -12.00
CA ASP A 67 7.78 4.40 -12.69
C ASP A 67 9.21 4.84 -12.29
N ASP A 68 9.57 4.73 -11.00
CA ASP A 68 10.94 5.02 -10.52
C ASP A 68 11.95 3.99 -11.05
N GLU A 69 11.59 2.70 -11.11
CA GLU A 69 12.50 1.67 -11.62
C GLU A 69 12.73 1.78 -13.14
N GLU A 70 11.70 2.11 -13.93
CA GLU A 70 11.84 2.35 -15.37
C GLU A 70 12.71 3.59 -15.65
N HIS A 71 12.41 4.73 -15.00
CA HIS A 71 13.21 5.94 -15.16
C HIS A 71 14.67 5.76 -14.72
N ARG A 72 14.91 4.99 -13.66
CA ARG A 72 16.27 4.67 -13.22
C ARG A 72 17.00 3.84 -14.28
N ARG A 73 16.35 2.86 -14.89
CA ARG A 73 16.95 2.04 -15.97
C ARG A 73 17.26 2.87 -17.21
N GLU A 74 16.38 3.79 -17.59
CA GLU A 74 16.60 4.69 -18.73
C GLU A 74 17.75 5.68 -18.49
N ALA A 75 17.89 6.17 -17.27
CA ALA A 75 18.98 7.08 -16.88
C ALA A 75 20.36 6.39 -16.80
N TYR A 76 20.43 5.06 -16.90
CA TYR A 76 21.66 4.30 -16.83
C TYR A 76 22.43 4.30 -18.16
N ASN A 77 23.65 4.82 -18.16
CA ASN A 77 24.54 4.71 -19.30
C ASN A 77 25.43 3.45 -19.17
N ALA A 78 25.11 2.42 -19.97
CA ALA A 78 25.85 1.17 -19.98
C ALA A 78 27.33 1.31 -20.40
N LYS A 79 27.67 2.32 -21.21
CA LYS A 79 29.03 2.55 -21.70
C LYS A 79 29.94 3.13 -20.61
N THR A 80 29.40 3.96 -19.73
CA THR A 80 30.15 4.60 -18.64
C THR A 80 29.90 3.95 -17.27
N GLY A 81 29.00 2.96 -17.21
CA GLY A 81 28.62 2.27 -15.98
C GLY A 81 28.00 3.19 -14.93
N SER A 82 27.37 4.29 -15.36
CA SER A 82 26.92 5.36 -14.47
C SER A 82 25.57 5.92 -14.88
N TYR A 83 24.78 6.34 -13.88
CA TYR A 83 23.52 7.06 -14.10
C TYR A 83 23.78 8.53 -14.39
N SER A 84 23.08 9.11 -15.37
CA SER A 84 23.23 10.52 -15.74
C SER A 84 22.89 11.48 -14.60
N GLY A 85 21.95 11.12 -13.72
CA GLY A 85 21.61 11.90 -12.53
C GLY A 85 22.71 11.97 -11.47
N ASN A 86 23.77 11.16 -11.59
CA ASN A 86 24.81 11.06 -10.56
C ASN A 86 26.06 11.90 -10.87
N TYR A 87 26.09 12.63 -12.00
CA TYR A 87 27.19 13.55 -12.29
C TYR A 87 27.21 14.69 -11.27
N GLY A 88 28.37 14.97 -10.67
CA GLY A 88 28.56 16.05 -9.70
C GLY A 88 28.09 15.76 -8.27
N GLN A 89 27.39 14.65 -7.99
CA GLN A 89 26.97 14.29 -6.63
C GLN A 89 28.07 13.59 -5.82
N LYS A 90 29.00 12.90 -6.48
CA LYS A 90 30.08 12.20 -5.79
C LYS A 90 31.20 13.19 -5.47
N PRO A 91 31.64 13.30 -4.21
CA PRO A 91 32.78 14.14 -3.87
C PRO A 91 34.05 13.60 -4.51
N VAL A 92 34.88 14.51 -5.00
CA VAL A 92 36.21 14.19 -5.53
C VAL A 92 37.08 13.71 -4.36
N ARG A 93 37.66 12.51 -4.47
CA ARG A 93 38.47 11.92 -3.39
C ARG A 93 39.95 12.29 -3.48
N ASP A 94 40.44 12.49 -4.70
CA ASP A 94 41.85 12.79 -4.95
C ASP A 94 42.16 14.27 -4.69
N GLU A 95 43.14 14.54 -3.84
CA GLU A 95 43.54 15.91 -3.47
C GLU A 95 44.09 16.70 -4.66
N ASP A 96 44.86 16.06 -5.55
CA ASP A 96 45.40 16.72 -6.76
C ASP A 96 44.29 17.16 -7.71
N GLN A 97 43.25 16.34 -7.87
CA GLN A 97 42.08 16.68 -8.68
C GLN A 97 41.29 17.82 -8.05
N LYS A 98 41.14 17.86 -6.72
CA LYS A 98 40.51 19.00 -6.03
C LYS A 98 41.28 20.29 -6.27
N GLN A 99 42.61 20.26 -6.17
CA GLN A 99 43.45 21.43 -6.41
C GLN A 99 43.35 21.90 -7.86
N GLN A 100 43.33 20.99 -8.83
CA GLN A 100 43.16 21.32 -10.24
C GLN A 100 41.77 21.93 -10.52
N ILE A 101 40.71 21.37 -9.94
CA ILE A 101 39.34 21.93 -10.06
C ILE A 101 39.29 23.32 -9.44
N HIS A 102 39.89 23.52 -8.26
CA HIS A 102 39.99 24.83 -7.64
C HIS A 102 40.78 25.83 -8.48
N ALA A 103 41.88 25.40 -9.11
CA ALA A 103 42.66 26.24 -10.00
C ALA A 103 41.83 26.68 -11.22
N ILE A 104 41.12 25.76 -11.87
CA ILE A 104 40.23 26.05 -13.01
C ILE A 104 39.10 27.01 -12.59
N LEU A 105 38.50 26.78 -11.43
CA LEU A 105 37.40 27.61 -10.92
C LEU A 105 37.87 29.05 -10.63
N ASN A 106 39.11 29.20 -10.18
CA ASN A 106 39.71 30.49 -9.82
C ASN A 106 40.49 31.16 -10.97
N GLU A 107 40.60 30.53 -12.15
CA GLU A 107 41.40 31.05 -13.27
C GLU A 107 40.74 32.27 -13.95
N LYS A 108 39.42 32.45 -13.77
CA LYS A 108 38.66 33.55 -14.40
C LYS A 108 37.74 34.26 -13.39
N PRO A 109 38.27 35.03 -12.44
CA PRO A 109 37.45 35.91 -11.60
C PRO A 109 36.89 37.10 -12.41
N GLU A 110 37.65 37.56 -13.41
CA GLU A 110 37.36 38.74 -14.24
C GLU A 110 35.98 38.75 -14.94
N PRO A 111 35.49 37.67 -15.58
CA PRO A 111 34.20 37.73 -16.29
C PRO A 111 33.01 37.80 -15.33
N PHE A 112 33.13 37.20 -14.14
CA PHE A 112 32.07 37.22 -13.14
C PHE A 112 31.98 38.58 -12.46
N GLU A 113 33.12 39.14 -12.06
CA GLU A 113 33.18 40.49 -11.49
C GLU A 113 32.78 41.56 -12.51
N TYR A 114 33.21 41.42 -13.76
CA TYR A 114 32.80 42.28 -14.87
C TYR A 114 31.29 42.19 -15.13
N ALA A 115 30.72 40.97 -15.20
CA ALA A 115 29.28 40.78 -15.38
C ALA A 115 28.47 41.42 -14.23
N MET A 116 28.92 41.24 -12.99
CA MET A 116 28.29 41.86 -11.81
C MET A 116 28.36 43.39 -11.82
N GLN A 117 29.50 43.97 -12.21
CA GLN A 117 29.63 45.42 -12.39
C GLN A 117 28.73 45.95 -13.51
N THR A 118 28.62 45.24 -14.64
CA THR A 118 27.74 45.66 -15.74
C THR A 118 26.26 45.64 -15.36
N LEU A 119 25.83 44.68 -14.53
CA LEU A 119 24.46 44.62 -14.02
C LEU A 119 24.18 45.78 -13.06
N GLN A 120 25.10 46.04 -12.11
CA GLN A 120 24.94 47.18 -11.19
C GLN A 120 24.94 48.54 -11.91
N ALA A 121 25.67 48.66 -13.01
CA ALA A 121 25.70 49.88 -13.83
C ALA A 121 24.47 50.05 -14.74
N GLN A 122 23.68 49.00 -14.98
CA GLN A 122 22.41 49.09 -15.72
C GLN A 122 21.22 49.45 -14.84
N ASP A 123 21.31 49.14 -13.54
CA ASP A 123 20.28 49.44 -12.53
C ASP A 123 20.46 50.82 -11.85
N SER A 124 21.48 51.60 -12.24
CA SER A 124 21.74 52.98 -11.79
C SER A 124 21.42 54.00 -12.86
#